data_AF-A0A2C1K8B9-F1
#
_entry.id   AF-A0A2C1K8B9-F1
#
_cell.length_a   1.000
_cell.length_b   1.000
_cell.length_c   1.000
_cell.angle_alpha   90.00
_cell.angle_beta   90.00
_cell.angle_gamma   90.00
#
_symmetry.space_group_name_H-M   'P 1'
#
loop_
_entity.id
_entity.type
_entity.pdbx_description
1 polymer ?
#
loop_
_entity_poly.entity_id
_entity_poly.type
_entity_poly.pdbx_seq_one_letter_code
_entity_poly.pdbx_strand_id
1 'polypeptide(L)'
;MFKKHLKRLILNVFCLSLVCFSFAFFGSQERVEASSFSYGADIGWMKQLEDEGVTWVDDNGSLADPLQILKNHGINSVRLRVFVNPPSDYYWLKDGTTWTMLGYSDKDGVLAAAKRAKNLGMRVMVDFHYSDVFADPGHQIKPKAWSSYSHTQLQTAVYNHTHDVMNELAKNGIYPEWVQIGNEMNSGIMHPDGSTDNFSKLTAYLNKGYDAVKAVSPSSKVVSHLAHGTDNSLFRWWFDQFFSNGGKTDVIGVSFYPYWDGQPYWEITDELSYNLNDIASRYNKEVMVVEVGGDESNPNDSYWTINDTINVVKGVPNGKGIGVFYWEPQSHSSVLPDGYPLGASKEVATNVLQYTTAIDAFLDAATSQGVNLVINPGFETDGATQTPSGWSTWSNSNDNANYTEFGGYSGSYRLSHWKSTPYQVSTYQIKAGLMNGTYTMRAWVKSGGGFNTSQMYVKNFGGTEKNIAIPTTNTWTQLTINNINVTNGQAEFGFWTDANANNWINVDYVEFYKN
;
A
#
# COMPACT_ATOMS: atom_id res chain seq x y z
N MET A 1 58.23 -31.93 68.95
CA MET A 1 57.89 -33.17 69.68
C MET A 1 56.84 -33.91 68.86
N PHE A 2 57.15 -35.15 68.43
CA PHE A 2 56.27 -36.21 67.93
C PHE A 2 54.98 -35.82 67.16
N LYS A 3 54.98 -35.92 65.83
CA LYS A 3 54.52 -37.13 65.08
C LYS A 3 53.18 -37.71 65.59
N LYS A 4 52.19 -37.60 64.69
CA LYS A 4 51.47 -38.75 64.09
C LYS A 4 50.21 -39.31 64.76
N HIS A 5 49.16 -39.26 63.93
CA HIS A 5 48.20 -40.34 63.66
C HIS A 5 47.00 -40.51 64.60
N LEU A 6 45.91 -39.84 64.22
CA LEU A 6 44.61 -40.49 64.10
C LEU A 6 44.02 -40.12 62.73
N LYS A 7 44.48 -40.75 61.64
CA LYS A 7 43.71 -41.77 60.88
C LYS A 7 42.20 -41.48 60.91
N ARG A 8 41.72 -40.86 59.82
CA ARG A 8 41.00 -41.53 58.72
C ARG A 8 39.52 -41.75 59.04
N LEU A 9 38.67 -40.86 58.52
CA LEU A 9 37.48 -41.30 57.80
C LEU A 9 37.18 -40.31 56.66
N ILE A 10 37.49 -40.78 55.45
CA ILE A 10 36.79 -40.54 54.17
C ILE A 10 36.84 -39.09 53.63
N LEU A 11 37.77 -38.72 52.75
CA LEU A 11 38.00 -39.14 51.35
C LEU A 11 37.02 -38.48 50.36
N ASN A 12 37.59 -37.55 49.58
CA ASN A 12 37.28 -37.16 48.20
C ASN A 12 35.91 -36.53 47.89
N VAL A 13 35.89 -35.21 47.68
CA VAL A 13 35.80 -34.57 46.32
C VAL A 13 36.33 -33.13 46.46
N PHE A 14 37.57 -32.87 46.07
CA PHE A 14 38.09 -31.51 45.86
C PHE A 14 39.11 -31.57 44.71
N CYS A 15 38.61 -31.54 43.48
CA CYS A 15 39.40 -31.18 42.30
C CYS A 15 38.46 -31.01 41.10
N LEU A 16 38.10 -29.75 40.81
CA LEU A 16 37.84 -29.12 39.51
C LEU A 16 36.73 -28.08 39.64
N SER A 17 37.10 -26.80 39.68
CA SER A 17 36.33 -25.70 39.06
C SER A 17 37.01 -24.34 39.33
N LEU A 18 38.15 -24.12 38.69
CA LEU A 18 38.56 -22.77 38.31
C LEU A 18 38.20 -22.60 36.84
N VAL A 19 36.94 -22.22 36.60
CA VAL A 19 36.49 -21.70 35.30
C VAL A 19 36.03 -20.28 35.57
N CYS A 20 36.81 -19.33 35.06
CA CYS A 20 36.44 -17.93 34.96
C CYS A 20 35.11 -17.80 34.22
N PHE A 21 34.04 -17.43 34.94
CA PHE A 21 32.82 -16.92 34.31
C PHE A 21 32.99 -15.42 34.09
N SER A 22 33.60 -15.07 32.95
CA SER A 22 33.36 -13.77 32.33
C SER A 22 31.94 -13.77 31.80
N PHE A 23 30.99 -13.24 32.58
CA PHE A 23 29.68 -12.88 32.07
C PHE A 23 29.85 -11.71 31.09
N ALA A 24 30.00 -12.03 29.81
CA ALA A 24 29.70 -11.08 28.76
C ALA A 24 28.19 -10.81 28.83
N PHE A 25 27.83 -9.63 29.35
CA PHE A 25 26.51 -9.05 29.11
C PHE A 25 26.40 -8.79 27.60
N PHE A 26 26.01 -9.81 26.84
CA PHE A 26 25.37 -9.60 25.56
C PHE A 26 23.97 -9.09 25.89
N GLY A 27 23.84 -7.77 26.05
CA GLY A 27 22.56 -7.12 25.90
C GLY A 27 22.05 -7.50 24.51
N SER A 28 20.91 -8.19 24.45
CA SER A 28 20.15 -8.29 23.22
C SER A 28 19.84 -6.86 22.80
N GLN A 29 20.61 -6.35 21.84
CA GLN A 29 20.14 -5.27 21.00
C GLN A 29 18.87 -5.85 20.35
N GLU A 30 17.69 -5.48 20.88
CA GLU A 30 16.48 -5.58 20.10
C GLU A 30 16.80 -4.88 18.79
N ARG A 31 16.91 -5.66 17.71
CA ARG A 31 16.74 -5.08 16.39
C ARG A 31 15.39 -4.39 16.47
N VAL A 32 15.39 -3.07 16.38
CA VAL A 32 14.21 -2.34 15.94
C VAL A 32 13.92 -2.93 14.56
N GLU A 33 13.04 -3.92 14.50
CA GLU A 33 12.43 -4.29 13.23
C GLU A 33 11.87 -3.00 12.65
N ALA A 34 12.21 -2.69 11.41
CA ALA A 34 11.52 -1.66 10.67
C ALA A 34 10.02 -1.98 10.81
N SER A 35 9.21 -1.02 11.28
CA SER A 35 7.77 -1.26 11.39
C SER A 35 7.26 -1.69 10.03
N SER A 36 6.55 -2.82 9.96
CA SER A 36 6.02 -3.33 8.71
C SER A 36 5.11 -2.28 8.06
N PHE A 37 5.23 -2.12 6.74
CA PHE A 37 4.43 -1.16 5.98
C PHE A 37 2.93 -1.39 6.19
N SER A 38 2.15 -0.32 6.32
CA SER A 38 0.71 -0.40 6.53
C SER A 38 -0.05 -0.51 5.22
N TYR A 39 -0.68 -1.66 5.02
CA TYR A 39 -1.65 -1.94 3.97
C TYR A 39 -3.02 -1.82 4.63
N GLY A 40 -3.67 -0.68 4.44
CA GLY A 40 -4.80 -0.27 5.25
C GLY A 40 -6.12 -0.17 4.49
N ALA A 41 -7.23 -0.29 5.23
CA ALA A 41 -8.56 0.03 4.75
C ALA A 41 -9.34 0.85 5.80
N ASP A 42 -10.01 1.92 5.39
CA ASP A 42 -11.10 2.51 6.18
C ASP A 42 -12.34 1.61 6.08
N ILE A 43 -13.01 1.35 7.19
CA ILE A 43 -14.12 0.39 7.25
C ILE A 43 -15.34 0.94 8.00
N GLY A 44 -15.47 2.27 8.14
CA GLY A 44 -16.48 2.86 9.01
C GLY A 44 -17.93 2.55 8.60
N TRP A 45 -18.21 2.30 7.32
CA TRP A 45 -19.56 1.88 6.88
C TRP A 45 -19.87 0.41 7.11
N MET A 46 -18.86 -0.45 7.26
CA MET A 46 -19.01 -1.91 7.18
C MET A 46 -20.13 -2.44 8.10
N LYS A 47 -20.14 -2.02 9.37
CA LYS A 47 -21.11 -2.54 10.35
C LYS A 47 -22.54 -2.04 10.10
N GLN A 48 -22.69 -0.81 9.62
CA GLN A 48 -24.00 -0.26 9.29
C GLN A 48 -24.58 -0.94 8.05
N LEU A 49 -23.76 -1.15 7.01
CA LEU A 49 -24.14 -1.93 5.83
C LEU A 49 -24.57 -3.37 6.19
N GLU A 50 -23.86 -4.03 7.12
CA GLU A 50 -24.26 -5.35 7.65
C GLU A 50 -25.66 -5.32 8.29
N ASP A 51 -25.96 -4.32 9.11
CA ASP A 51 -27.28 -4.18 9.76
C ASP A 51 -28.40 -3.80 8.78
N GLU A 52 -28.04 -3.18 7.66
CA GLU A 52 -28.95 -2.88 6.54
C GLU A 52 -29.11 -4.05 5.56
N GLY A 53 -28.49 -5.20 5.86
CA GLY A 53 -28.68 -6.46 5.15
C GLY A 53 -27.74 -6.66 3.98
N VAL A 54 -26.68 -5.85 3.85
CA VAL A 54 -25.59 -6.10 2.91
C VAL A 54 -24.75 -7.28 3.41
N THR A 55 -24.38 -8.17 2.49
CA THR A 55 -23.53 -9.33 2.74
C THR A 55 -22.39 -9.39 1.74
N TRP A 56 -21.32 -10.11 2.08
CA TRP A 56 -20.14 -10.24 1.22
C TRP A 56 -19.83 -11.70 0.93
N VAL A 57 -19.36 -11.97 -0.29
CA VAL A 57 -18.82 -13.28 -0.67
C VAL A 57 -17.32 -13.18 -0.95
N ASP A 58 -16.60 -14.26 -0.65
CA ASP A 58 -15.19 -14.43 -1.03
C ASP A 58 -15.01 -14.64 -2.53
N ASP A 59 -13.76 -14.84 -2.98
CA ASP A 59 -13.42 -15.01 -4.39
C ASP A 59 -14.04 -16.28 -5.01
N ASN A 60 -14.42 -17.26 -4.19
CA ASN A 60 -15.12 -18.48 -4.60
C ASN A 60 -16.65 -18.34 -4.59
N GLY A 61 -17.17 -17.15 -4.24
CA GLY A 61 -18.61 -16.90 -4.13
C GLY A 61 -19.25 -17.42 -2.84
N SER A 62 -18.45 -17.72 -1.81
CA SER A 62 -18.96 -18.18 -0.51
C SER A 62 -19.13 -17.01 0.47
N LEU A 63 -20.25 -16.97 1.19
CA LEU A 63 -20.51 -15.96 2.22
C LEU A 63 -19.37 -15.94 3.24
N ALA A 64 -18.78 -14.76 3.47
CA ALA A 64 -17.67 -14.58 4.38
C ALA A 64 -17.69 -13.20 5.05
N ASP A 65 -16.97 -13.09 6.17
CA ASP A 65 -16.78 -11.84 6.89
C ASP A 65 -15.98 -10.84 6.01
N PRO A 66 -16.49 -9.64 5.71
CA PRO A 66 -15.83 -8.71 4.79
C PRO A 66 -14.43 -8.29 5.25
N LEU A 67 -14.23 -8.09 6.56
CA LEU A 67 -12.92 -7.73 7.10
C LEU A 67 -11.92 -8.89 7.00
N GLN A 68 -12.39 -10.14 7.16
CA GLN A 68 -11.56 -11.32 6.93
C GLN A 68 -11.18 -11.46 5.44
N ILE A 69 -12.06 -11.12 4.50
CA ILE A 69 -11.72 -11.11 3.07
C ILE A 69 -10.64 -10.07 2.80
N LEU A 70 -10.81 -8.82 3.28
CA LEU A 70 -9.77 -7.78 3.16
C LEU A 70 -8.41 -8.24 3.72
N LYS A 71 -8.41 -8.92 4.87
CA LYS A 71 -7.18 -9.47 5.46
C LYS A 71 -6.54 -10.54 4.56
N ASN A 72 -7.34 -11.40 3.94
CA ASN A 72 -6.83 -12.41 2.99
C ASN A 72 -6.21 -11.75 1.75
N HIS A 73 -6.72 -10.57 1.38
CA HIS A 73 -6.20 -9.69 0.34
C HIS A 73 -5.07 -8.75 0.82
N GLY A 74 -4.37 -9.10 1.91
CA GLY A 74 -3.15 -8.43 2.34
C GLY A 74 -3.33 -7.18 3.20
N ILE A 75 -4.58 -6.74 3.46
CA ILE A 75 -4.84 -5.65 4.40
C ILE A 75 -4.42 -6.09 5.81
N ASN A 76 -3.58 -5.28 6.46
CA ASN A 76 -3.03 -5.56 7.79
C ASN A 76 -3.38 -4.48 8.82
N SER A 77 -4.06 -3.40 8.40
CA SER A 77 -4.42 -2.27 9.23
C SER A 77 -5.83 -1.77 8.89
N VAL A 78 -6.54 -1.20 9.87
CA VAL A 78 -7.83 -0.55 9.66
C VAL A 78 -7.78 0.91 10.10
N ARG A 79 -8.51 1.77 9.39
CA ARG A 79 -8.76 3.17 9.77
C ARG A 79 -10.21 3.32 10.20
N LEU A 80 -10.44 4.00 11.32
CA LEU A 80 -11.74 4.12 11.98
C LEU A 80 -12.00 5.58 12.31
N ARG A 81 -12.86 6.23 11.53
CA ARG A 81 -13.34 7.58 11.85
C ARG A 81 -14.21 7.62 13.10
N VAL A 82 -14.15 8.74 13.82
CA VAL A 82 -14.96 9.02 15.00
C VAL A 82 -15.52 10.44 14.97
N PHE A 83 -16.82 10.52 15.22
CA PHE A 83 -17.63 11.72 15.36
C PHE A 83 -17.91 12.01 16.84
N VAL A 84 -18.25 13.26 17.13
CA VAL A 84 -18.50 13.71 18.51
C VAL A 84 -19.87 13.22 18.99
N ASN A 85 -20.95 13.62 18.32
CA ASN A 85 -22.31 13.15 18.58
C ASN A 85 -23.09 13.00 17.26
N PRO A 86 -22.88 11.93 16.49
CA PRO A 86 -23.61 11.74 15.25
C PRO A 86 -25.13 11.64 15.46
N PRO A 87 -25.95 11.97 14.44
CA PRO A 87 -27.37 11.66 14.42
C PRO A 87 -27.63 10.20 14.79
N SER A 88 -28.67 9.93 15.57
CA SER A 88 -28.96 8.60 16.12
C SER A 88 -29.29 7.54 15.06
N ASP A 89 -29.67 7.97 13.87
CA ASP A 89 -29.90 7.12 12.70
C ASP A 89 -28.66 6.95 11.83
N TYR A 90 -27.56 7.65 12.12
CA TYR A 90 -26.31 7.63 11.36
C TYR A 90 -26.47 8.03 9.90
N TYR A 91 -27.36 8.99 9.65
CA TYR A 91 -27.51 9.63 8.34
C TYR A 91 -27.36 11.15 8.44
N TRP A 92 -26.80 11.72 7.39
CA TRP A 92 -26.67 13.17 7.24
C TRP A 92 -27.25 13.61 5.90
N LEU A 93 -28.15 14.58 5.93
CA LEU A 93 -28.59 15.30 4.73
C LEU A 93 -27.57 16.39 4.40
N LYS A 94 -26.50 16.01 3.69
CA LYS A 94 -25.43 16.89 3.24
C LYS A 94 -26.00 18.02 2.38
N ASP A 95 -25.65 19.25 2.74
CA ASP A 95 -26.11 20.51 2.12
C ASP A 95 -27.63 20.66 1.93
N GLY A 96 -28.43 19.87 2.67
CA GLY A 96 -29.87 19.84 2.49
C GLY A 96 -30.34 19.11 1.23
N THR A 97 -29.46 18.43 0.49
CA THR A 97 -29.76 17.85 -0.82
C THR A 97 -29.50 16.35 -0.94
N THR A 98 -28.48 15.84 -0.26
CA THR A 98 -28.00 14.47 -0.48
C THR A 98 -27.96 13.71 0.83
N TRP A 99 -28.67 12.59 0.92
CA TRP A 99 -28.56 11.70 2.07
C TRP A 99 -27.27 10.91 1.98
N THR A 100 -26.48 10.97 3.03
CA THR A 100 -25.20 10.29 3.16
C THR A 100 -25.23 9.41 4.40
N MET A 101 -24.84 8.15 4.24
CA MET A 101 -24.65 7.22 5.36
C MET A 101 -23.38 7.61 6.12
N LEU A 102 -23.40 7.63 7.46
CA LEU A 102 -22.26 8.03 8.28
C LEU A 102 -21.37 6.87 8.73
N GLY A 103 -21.93 5.65 8.79
CA GLY A 103 -21.34 4.53 9.51
C GLY A 103 -21.49 4.70 11.02
N TYR A 104 -21.33 3.62 11.78
CA TYR A 104 -21.34 3.65 13.25
C TYR A 104 -20.04 4.26 13.78
N SER A 105 -19.91 5.56 13.56
CA SER A 105 -18.72 6.36 13.81
C SER A 105 -18.80 7.10 15.15
N ASP A 106 -19.57 6.60 16.11
CA ASP A 106 -19.51 7.07 17.49
C ASP A 106 -18.47 6.26 18.29
N LYS A 107 -18.27 6.60 19.57
CA LYS A 107 -17.28 5.93 20.43
C LYS A 107 -17.52 4.41 20.53
N ASP A 108 -18.78 3.98 20.63
CA ASP A 108 -19.13 2.58 20.84
C ASP A 108 -18.96 1.77 19.55
N GLY A 109 -19.34 2.34 18.40
CA GLY A 109 -19.10 1.75 17.09
C GLY A 109 -17.61 1.63 16.76
N VAL A 110 -16.81 2.66 17.06
CA VAL A 110 -15.34 2.62 16.91
C VAL A 110 -14.72 1.55 17.80
N LEU A 111 -15.16 1.43 19.06
CA LEU A 111 -14.70 0.37 19.96
C LEU A 111 -15.03 -1.03 19.41
N ALA A 112 -16.24 -1.21 18.87
CA ALA A 112 -16.67 -2.49 18.29
C ALA A 112 -15.83 -2.85 17.06
N ALA A 113 -15.61 -1.91 16.14
CA ALA A 113 -14.78 -2.11 14.96
C ALA A 113 -13.31 -2.39 15.33
N ALA A 114 -12.75 -1.66 16.30
CA ALA A 114 -11.39 -1.88 16.78
C ALA A 114 -11.21 -3.26 17.44
N LYS A 115 -12.21 -3.75 18.18
CA LYS A 115 -12.22 -5.12 18.73
C LYS A 115 -12.23 -6.17 17.60
N ARG A 116 -13.05 -5.97 16.56
CA ARG A 116 -13.12 -6.86 15.39
C ARG A 116 -11.76 -6.94 14.68
N ALA A 117 -11.14 -5.81 14.40
CA ALA A 117 -9.83 -5.73 13.77
C ALA A 117 -8.72 -6.38 14.63
N LYS A 118 -8.70 -6.11 15.94
CA LYS A 118 -7.73 -6.72 16.85
C LYS A 118 -7.86 -8.24 16.95
N ASN A 119 -9.08 -8.77 16.92
CA ASN A 119 -9.31 -10.22 16.90
C ASN A 119 -8.75 -10.89 15.64
N LEU A 120 -8.59 -10.11 14.56
CA LEU A 120 -7.91 -10.53 13.34
C LEU A 120 -6.41 -10.19 13.34
N GLY A 121 -5.86 -9.66 14.42
CA GLY A 121 -4.45 -9.27 14.51
C GLY A 121 -4.08 -8.07 13.63
N MET A 122 -5.06 -7.26 13.23
CA MET A 122 -4.84 -6.06 12.43
C MET A 122 -4.49 -4.87 13.33
N ARG A 123 -3.70 -3.94 12.79
CA ARG A 123 -3.38 -2.66 13.43
C ARG A 123 -4.53 -1.67 13.27
N VAL A 124 -4.61 -0.69 14.16
CA VAL A 124 -5.71 0.28 14.19
C VAL A 124 -5.17 1.70 14.08
N MET A 125 -5.77 2.47 13.19
CA MET A 125 -5.76 3.93 13.16
C MET A 125 -7.13 4.45 13.59
N VAL A 126 -7.19 5.43 14.48
CA VAL A 126 -8.43 6.16 14.83
C VAL A 126 -8.34 7.56 14.25
N ASP A 127 -9.41 8.03 13.63
CA ASP A 127 -9.47 9.34 12.98
C ASP A 127 -10.56 10.24 13.57
N PHE A 128 -10.14 11.29 14.28
CA PHE A 128 -11.06 12.25 14.89
C PHE A 128 -11.44 13.35 13.90
N HIS A 129 -12.70 13.37 13.47
CA HIS A 129 -13.22 14.42 12.59
C HIS A 129 -13.52 15.73 13.32
N TYR A 130 -13.70 15.70 14.65
CA TYR A 130 -14.18 16.84 15.44
C TYR A 130 -15.44 17.51 14.87
N SER A 131 -16.36 16.66 14.38
CA SER A 131 -17.68 17.03 13.89
C SER A 131 -18.69 15.96 14.32
N ASP A 132 -19.98 16.26 14.19
CA ASP A 132 -21.06 15.27 14.36
C ASP A 132 -21.31 14.46 13.06
N VAL A 133 -20.75 14.90 11.94
CA VAL A 133 -20.90 14.29 10.61
C VAL A 133 -19.53 14.27 9.90
N PHE A 134 -19.48 13.90 8.62
CA PHE A 134 -18.22 13.95 7.87
C PHE A 134 -17.56 15.34 7.92
N ALA A 135 -16.24 15.30 8.00
CA ALA A 135 -15.39 16.48 7.95
C ALA A 135 -14.48 16.34 6.72
N ASP A 136 -14.51 17.33 5.84
CA ASP A 136 -13.80 17.36 4.56
C ASP A 136 -13.34 18.82 4.29
N PRO A 137 -12.58 19.12 3.21
CA PRO A 137 -12.11 20.48 2.93
C PRO A 137 -13.23 21.53 2.86
N GLY A 138 -14.43 21.12 2.42
CA GLY A 138 -15.62 21.97 2.31
C GLY A 138 -16.48 22.00 3.58
N HIS A 139 -16.37 21.01 4.45
CA HIS A 139 -17.22 20.84 5.64
C HIS A 139 -16.37 20.57 6.87
N GLN A 140 -16.14 21.57 7.73
CA GLN A 140 -15.55 21.35 9.07
C GLN A 140 -16.53 21.82 10.13
N ILE A 141 -17.72 21.20 10.17
CA ILE A 141 -18.85 21.68 10.97
C ILE A 141 -18.56 21.45 12.45
N LYS A 142 -18.53 22.52 13.24
CA LYS A 142 -18.40 22.43 14.70
C LYS A 142 -19.56 21.61 15.30
N PRO A 143 -19.29 20.64 16.20
CA PRO A 143 -20.32 19.84 16.86
C PRO A 143 -21.38 20.70 17.53
N LYS A 144 -22.65 20.29 17.45
CA LYS A 144 -23.78 21.07 17.96
C LYS A 144 -23.64 21.36 19.45
N ALA A 145 -23.17 20.39 20.22
CA ALA A 145 -22.92 20.52 21.66
C ALA A 145 -21.86 21.58 22.02
N TRP A 146 -21.00 21.94 21.07
CA TRP A 146 -19.91 22.91 21.25
C TRP A 146 -20.20 24.28 20.61
N SER A 147 -21.41 24.45 20.05
CA SER A 147 -21.79 25.65 19.28
C SER A 147 -21.56 26.97 20.03
N SER A 148 -21.82 26.99 21.35
CA SER A 148 -21.66 28.16 22.23
C SER A 148 -20.33 28.22 22.99
N TYR A 149 -19.41 27.28 22.76
CA TYR A 149 -18.16 27.21 23.52
C TYR A 149 -17.22 28.34 23.14
N SER A 150 -16.62 28.96 24.15
CA SER A 150 -15.46 29.85 23.98
C SER A 150 -14.22 29.09 23.52
N HIS A 151 -13.18 29.81 23.08
CA HIS A 151 -11.89 29.24 22.69
C HIS A 151 -11.34 28.23 23.73
N THR A 152 -11.29 28.60 25.02
CA THR A 152 -10.78 27.72 26.09
C THR A 152 -11.69 26.50 26.31
N GLN A 153 -13.00 26.67 26.17
CA GLN A 153 -13.95 25.55 26.26
C GLN A 153 -13.79 24.59 25.07
N LEU A 154 -13.55 25.09 23.85
CA LEU A 154 -13.26 24.25 22.68
C LEU A 154 -11.95 23.48 22.84
N GLN A 155 -10.88 24.11 23.33
CA GLN A 155 -9.64 23.41 23.66
C GLN A 155 -9.86 22.27 24.66
N THR A 156 -10.68 22.52 25.68
CA THR A 156 -11.05 21.51 26.69
C THR A 156 -11.91 20.40 26.08
N ALA A 157 -12.84 20.75 25.19
CA ALA A 157 -13.74 19.80 24.52
C ALA A 157 -12.98 18.86 23.58
N VAL A 158 -12.06 19.38 22.78
CA VAL A 158 -11.16 18.59 21.93
C VAL A 158 -10.34 17.61 22.76
N TYR A 159 -9.69 18.10 23.83
CA TYR A 159 -8.92 17.23 24.74
C TYR A 159 -9.81 16.12 25.32
N ASN A 160 -10.97 16.49 25.88
CA ASN A 160 -11.84 15.54 26.58
C ASN A 160 -12.42 14.49 25.63
N HIS A 161 -12.86 14.86 24.44
CA HIS A 161 -13.40 13.92 23.47
C HIS A 161 -12.33 12.92 23.00
N THR A 162 -11.14 13.42 22.63
CA THR A 162 -10.03 12.56 22.23
C THR A 162 -9.59 11.64 23.37
N HIS A 163 -9.44 12.18 24.59
CA HIS A 163 -9.06 11.39 25.75
C HIS A 163 -10.12 10.33 26.10
N ASP A 164 -11.41 10.66 26.03
CA ASP A 164 -12.50 9.72 26.35
C ASP A 164 -12.51 8.52 25.40
N VAL A 165 -12.45 8.74 24.09
CA VAL A 165 -12.39 7.66 23.08
C VAL A 165 -11.11 6.84 23.24
N MET A 166 -9.94 7.48 23.36
CA MET A 166 -8.67 6.77 23.55
C MET A 166 -8.64 5.96 24.84
N ASN A 167 -9.16 6.50 25.93
CA ASN A 167 -9.23 5.82 27.22
C ASN A 167 -10.19 4.62 27.17
N GLU A 168 -11.29 4.74 26.44
CA GLU A 168 -12.21 3.62 26.26
C GLU A 168 -11.58 2.45 25.48
N LEU A 169 -10.82 2.76 24.42
CA LEU A 169 -10.01 1.76 23.72
C LEU A 169 -8.96 1.13 24.64
N ALA A 170 -8.23 1.94 25.41
CA ALA A 170 -7.19 1.47 26.33
C ALA A 170 -7.73 0.55 27.44
N LYS A 171 -8.91 0.83 28.01
CA LYS A 171 -9.58 -0.08 28.97
C LYS A 171 -9.84 -1.46 28.40
N ASN A 172 -9.99 -1.57 27.08
CA ASN A 172 -10.18 -2.81 26.35
C ASN A 172 -8.85 -3.37 25.80
N GLY A 173 -7.72 -2.83 26.25
CA GLY A 173 -6.37 -3.23 25.85
C GLY A 173 -6.05 -2.91 24.39
N ILE A 174 -6.75 -1.97 23.77
CA ILE A 174 -6.53 -1.53 22.40
C ILE A 174 -5.79 -0.20 22.44
N TYR A 175 -4.58 -0.18 21.86
CA TYR A 175 -3.77 1.01 21.69
C TYR A 175 -3.58 1.22 20.20
N PRO A 176 -4.29 2.17 19.56
CA PRO A 176 -4.12 2.46 18.15
C PRO A 176 -2.65 2.76 17.84
N GLU A 177 -2.13 2.24 16.72
CA GLU A 177 -0.77 2.54 16.28
C GLU A 177 -0.68 4.00 15.81
N TRP A 178 -1.76 4.47 15.17
CA TRP A 178 -1.92 5.85 14.74
C TRP A 178 -3.20 6.49 15.27
N VAL A 179 -3.15 7.79 15.50
CA VAL A 179 -4.33 8.60 15.81
C VAL A 179 -4.30 9.87 14.99
N GLN A 180 -5.26 10.04 14.10
CA GLN A 180 -5.42 11.23 13.31
C GLN A 180 -6.25 12.27 14.08
N ILE A 181 -5.74 13.50 14.13
CA ILE A 181 -6.32 14.63 14.86
C ILE A 181 -6.80 15.64 13.82
N GLY A 182 -8.09 15.55 13.49
CA GLY A 182 -8.73 16.24 12.37
C GLY A 182 -8.60 15.48 11.05
N ASN A 183 -9.66 15.50 10.23
CA ASN A 183 -9.70 14.89 8.90
C ASN A 183 -9.68 15.99 7.82
N GLU A 184 -8.81 15.86 6.82
CA GLU A 184 -8.66 16.77 5.67
C GLU A 184 -8.77 18.26 6.04
N MET A 185 -7.88 18.70 6.94
CA MET A 185 -7.97 20.00 7.62
C MET A 185 -7.54 21.19 6.77
N ASN A 186 -7.72 21.12 5.45
CA ASN A 186 -7.28 22.11 4.47
C ASN A 186 -7.71 23.53 4.86
N SER A 187 -8.95 23.68 5.34
CA SER A 187 -9.52 24.94 5.82
C SER A 187 -9.53 25.08 7.36
N GLY A 188 -9.00 24.09 8.09
CA GLY A 188 -8.99 24.04 9.55
C GLY A 188 -9.94 22.98 10.12
N ILE A 189 -10.43 23.17 11.35
CA ILE A 189 -11.43 22.32 12.00
C ILE A 189 -12.48 23.17 12.73
N MET A 190 -13.67 22.62 12.99
CA MET A 190 -14.70 23.26 13.82
C MET A 190 -14.99 24.73 13.45
N HIS A 191 -15.29 24.99 12.17
CA HIS A 191 -15.55 26.32 11.66
C HIS A 191 -16.66 27.05 12.46
N PRO A 192 -16.54 28.38 12.66
CA PRO A 192 -15.43 29.23 12.19
C PRO A 192 -14.23 29.28 13.16
N ASP A 193 -14.33 28.69 14.35
CA ASP A 193 -13.40 28.93 15.45
C ASP A 193 -11.98 28.40 15.20
N GLY A 194 -11.86 27.27 14.49
CA GLY A 194 -10.59 26.66 14.10
C GLY A 194 -10.27 26.83 12.62
N SER A 195 -10.75 27.89 11.97
CA SER A 195 -10.37 28.25 10.59
C SER A 195 -8.86 28.51 10.45
N THR A 196 -8.30 28.23 9.28
CA THR A 196 -6.94 28.64 8.88
C THR A 196 -6.74 30.16 8.82
N ASP A 197 -7.82 30.96 8.89
CA ASP A 197 -7.72 32.42 9.14
C ASP A 197 -7.01 32.75 10.46
N ASN A 198 -6.97 31.81 11.41
CA ASN A 198 -6.25 31.95 12.67
C ASN A 198 -5.51 30.67 13.06
N PHE A 199 -4.34 30.46 12.44
CA PHE A 199 -3.48 29.32 12.74
C PHE A 199 -3.08 29.19 14.21
N SER A 200 -2.99 30.29 14.97
CA SER A 200 -2.69 30.22 16.40
C SER A 200 -3.80 29.48 17.16
N LYS A 201 -5.07 29.80 16.89
CA LYS A 201 -6.21 29.09 17.49
C LYS A 201 -6.33 27.66 16.99
N LEU A 202 -6.25 27.44 15.68
CA LEU A 202 -6.30 26.11 15.07
C LEU A 202 -5.24 25.19 15.69
N THR A 203 -3.98 25.65 15.71
CA THR A 203 -2.86 24.90 16.30
C THR A 203 -3.08 24.61 17.78
N ALA A 204 -3.67 25.55 18.53
CA ALA A 204 -3.99 25.36 19.93
C ALA A 204 -5.07 24.29 20.18
N TYR A 205 -6.01 24.08 19.24
CA TYR A 205 -6.97 22.97 19.30
C TYR A 205 -6.31 21.64 18.93
N LEU A 206 -5.58 21.58 17.81
CA LEU A 206 -4.90 20.37 17.36
C LEU A 206 -3.90 19.84 18.40
N ASN A 207 -3.16 20.74 19.05
CA ASN A 207 -2.26 20.37 20.14
C ASN A 207 -3.00 19.77 21.35
N LYS A 208 -4.27 20.11 21.59
CA LYS A 208 -5.08 19.46 22.63
C LYS A 208 -5.47 18.04 22.27
N GLY A 209 -5.74 17.78 21.00
CA GLY A 209 -5.90 16.42 20.48
C GLY A 209 -4.61 15.61 20.64
N TYR A 210 -3.47 16.17 20.23
CA TYR A 210 -2.15 15.54 20.42
C TYR A 210 -1.88 15.21 21.90
N ASP A 211 -2.03 16.19 22.79
CA ASP A 211 -1.77 16.02 24.22
C ASP A 211 -2.69 14.95 24.84
N ALA A 212 -3.97 14.88 24.42
CA ALA A 212 -4.91 13.84 24.87
C ALA A 212 -4.50 12.44 24.43
N VAL A 213 -4.04 12.27 23.18
CA VAL A 213 -3.50 10.98 22.70
C VAL A 213 -2.30 10.58 23.54
N LYS A 214 -1.33 11.48 23.72
CA LYS A 214 -0.10 11.18 24.47
C LYS A 214 -0.34 10.91 25.95
N ALA A 215 -1.40 11.47 26.53
CA ALA A 215 -1.78 11.18 27.92
C ALA A 215 -2.24 9.73 28.12
N VAL A 216 -2.89 9.12 27.12
CA VAL A 216 -3.40 7.74 27.20
C VAL A 216 -2.40 6.73 26.62
N SER A 217 -1.81 7.07 25.48
CA SER A 217 -0.91 6.19 24.72
C SER A 217 0.28 6.99 24.16
N PRO A 218 1.35 7.13 24.95
CA PRO A 218 2.55 7.87 24.52
C PRO A 218 3.19 7.31 23.24
N SER A 219 3.04 6.01 22.98
CA SER A 219 3.58 5.31 21.81
C SER A 219 2.76 5.47 20.54
N SER A 220 1.47 5.81 20.63
CA SER A 220 0.64 6.04 19.43
C SER A 220 1.17 7.23 18.65
N LYS A 221 1.34 7.08 17.33
CA LYS A 221 1.79 8.16 16.44
C LYS A 221 0.61 9.06 16.11
N VAL A 222 0.74 10.36 16.34
CA VAL A 222 -0.29 11.34 15.99
C VAL A 222 -0.11 11.76 14.52
N VAL A 223 -1.19 11.69 13.75
CA VAL A 223 -1.24 12.04 12.32
C VAL A 223 -1.96 13.38 12.14
N SER A 224 -1.37 14.27 11.35
CA SER A 224 -2.05 15.49 10.85
C SER A 224 -2.25 15.36 9.35
N HIS A 225 -3.50 15.51 8.90
CA HIS A 225 -3.94 15.10 7.57
C HIS A 225 -4.58 16.23 6.78
N LEU A 226 -4.19 16.33 5.50
CA LEU A 226 -4.77 17.23 4.50
C LEU A 226 -5.13 16.44 3.22
N ALA A 227 -6.13 16.94 2.49
CA ALA A 227 -6.47 16.50 1.14
C ALA A 227 -5.52 17.05 0.07
N HIS A 228 -5.70 16.63 -1.19
CA HIS A 228 -4.95 17.10 -2.37
C HIS A 228 -3.45 16.82 -2.29
N GLY A 229 -3.07 15.54 -2.17
CA GLY A 229 -1.69 15.13 -1.97
C GLY A 229 -0.68 15.48 -3.06
N THR A 230 -1.14 15.95 -4.22
CA THR A 230 -0.32 16.44 -5.32
C THR A 230 0.01 17.94 -5.18
N ASP A 231 -0.72 18.69 -4.35
CA ASP A 231 -0.49 20.13 -4.14
C ASP A 231 0.57 20.39 -3.06
N ASN A 232 1.84 20.36 -3.45
CA ASN A 232 2.93 20.68 -2.53
C ASN A 232 2.86 22.10 -1.96
N SER A 233 2.29 23.07 -2.69
CA SER A 233 2.22 24.46 -2.22
C SER A 233 1.27 24.60 -1.03
N LEU A 234 0.12 23.93 -1.11
CA LEU A 234 -0.83 23.81 0.00
C LEU A 234 -0.17 23.20 1.24
N PHE A 235 0.48 22.04 1.08
CA PHE A 235 1.10 21.33 2.19
C PHE A 235 2.20 22.17 2.85
N ARG A 236 3.04 22.82 2.04
CA ARG A 236 4.08 23.72 2.57
C ARG A 236 3.48 24.86 3.35
N TRP A 237 2.55 25.60 2.75
CA TRP A 237 1.91 26.73 3.41
C TRP A 237 1.26 26.31 4.75
N TRP A 238 0.45 25.25 4.73
CA TRP A 238 -0.30 24.85 5.91
C TRP A 238 0.63 24.37 7.04
N PHE A 239 1.59 23.49 6.74
CA PHE A 239 2.50 22.96 7.76
C PHE A 239 3.54 23.97 8.23
N ASP A 240 4.02 24.89 7.37
CA ASP A 240 4.88 26.00 7.81
C ASP A 240 4.14 26.88 8.83
N GLN A 241 2.86 27.20 8.57
CA GLN A 241 2.03 27.95 9.51
C GLN A 241 1.77 27.15 10.81
N PHE A 242 1.42 25.88 10.70
CA PHE A 242 1.18 25.00 11.86
C PHE A 242 2.41 24.90 12.77
N PHE A 243 3.59 24.59 12.21
CA PHE A 243 4.82 24.46 12.99
C PHE A 243 5.31 25.80 13.55
N SER A 244 5.15 26.92 12.82
CA SER A 244 5.48 28.25 13.35
C SER A 244 4.63 28.66 14.55
N ASN A 245 3.43 28.08 14.70
CA ASN A 245 2.55 28.23 15.86
C ASN A 245 2.75 27.15 16.93
N GLY A 246 3.80 26.33 16.84
CA GLY A 246 4.12 25.28 17.81
C GLY A 246 3.29 24.01 17.65
N GLY A 247 2.82 23.71 16.43
CA GLY A 247 2.09 22.51 16.11
C GLY A 247 2.85 21.22 16.40
N LYS A 248 2.14 20.23 16.94
CA LYS A 248 2.67 18.92 17.31
C LYS A 248 2.02 17.84 16.44
N THR A 249 2.86 17.05 15.78
CA THR A 249 2.46 15.86 15.03
C THR A 249 3.66 14.93 14.85
N ASP A 250 3.41 13.63 14.70
CA ASP A 250 4.43 12.62 14.49
C ASP A 250 4.52 12.20 13.01
N VAL A 251 3.37 12.21 12.31
CA VAL A 251 3.21 11.76 10.92
C VAL A 251 2.37 12.77 10.13
N ILE A 252 2.73 12.99 8.87
CA ILE A 252 1.91 13.78 7.94
C ILE A 252 1.08 12.83 7.07
N GLY A 253 -0.24 12.93 7.17
CA GLY A 253 -1.20 12.17 6.37
C GLY A 253 -1.64 12.95 5.13
N VAL A 254 -1.91 12.23 4.04
CA VAL A 254 -2.28 12.79 2.74
C VAL A 254 -3.46 12.01 2.15
N SER A 255 -4.43 12.69 1.53
CA SER A 255 -5.38 12.04 0.61
C SER A 255 -4.88 12.12 -0.83
N PHE A 256 -5.08 11.05 -1.60
CA PHE A 256 -4.75 11.01 -3.02
C PHE A 256 -5.88 10.34 -3.80
N TYR A 257 -6.62 11.12 -4.59
CA TYR A 257 -7.73 10.63 -5.39
C TYR A 257 -7.66 11.21 -6.81
N PRO A 258 -6.97 10.53 -7.74
CA PRO A 258 -6.93 10.93 -9.16
C PRO A 258 -8.33 11.13 -9.76
N TYR A 259 -9.30 10.31 -9.33
CA TYR A 259 -10.70 10.42 -9.75
C TYR A 259 -11.32 11.79 -9.49
N TRP A 260 -11.15 12.35 -8.27
CA TRP A 260 -11.71 13.66 -7.93
C TRP A 260 -10.98 14.81 -8.63
N ASP A 261 -9.69 14.62 -8.91
CA ASP A 261 -8.89 15.56 -9.70
C ASP A 261 -9.19 15.48 -11.21
N GLY A 262 -9.94 14.45 -11.65
CA GLY A 262 -10.26 14.20 -13.05
C GLY A 262 -9.04 13.88 -13.90
N GLN A 263 -8.00 13.29 -13.29
CA GLN A 263 -6.73 12.95 -13.93
C GLN A 263 -6.47 11.45 -13.80
N PRO A 264 -5.84 10.81 -14.80
CA PRO A 264 -5.34 9.45 -14.62
C PRO A 264 -4.19 9.43 -13.61
N TYR A 265 -4.09 8.38 -12.80
CA TYR A 265 -3.09 8.32 -11.72
C TYR A 265 -1.66 8.51 -12.25
N TRP A 266 -1.30 7.86 -13.37
CA TRP A 266 0.06 7.89 -13.94
C TRP A 266 0.52 9.28 -14.40
N GLU A 267 -0.38 10.25 -14.54
CA GLU A 267 -0.02 11.65 -14.87
C GLU A 267 0.27 12.49 -13.63
N ILE A 268 -0.15 12.05 -12.44
CA ILE A 268 -0.07 12.84 -11.20
C ILE A 268 0.66 12.14 -10.04
N THR A 269 1.08 10.88 -10.22
CA THR A 269 1.83 10.15 -9.20
C THR A 269 3.24 10.74 -8.95
N ASP A 270 3.85 11.38 -9.96
CA ASP A 270 5.15 12.05 -9.80
C ASP A 270 5.03 13.29 -8.89
N GLU A 271 3.93 14.04 -8.98
CA GLU A 271 3.60 15.17 -8.11
C GLU A 271 3.34 14.71 -6.67
N LEU A 272 2.63 13.59 -6.50
CA LEU A 272 2.47 12.95 -5.19
C LEU A 272 3.85 12.57 -4.61
N SER A 273 4.69 11.89 -5.39
CA SER A 273 6.05 11.52 -4.98
C SER A 273 6.89 12.74 -4.61
N TYR A 274 6.84 13.81 -5.40
CA TYR A 274 7.51 15.06 -5.12
C TYR A 274 7.04 15.67 -3.78
N ASN A 275 5.72 15.76 -3.57
CA ASN A 275 5.17 16.31 -2.35
C ASN A 275 5.57 15.49 -1.11
N LEU A 276 5.41 14.17 -1.15
CA LEU A 276 5.77 13.26 -0.06
C LEU A 276 7.26 13.39 0.31
N ASN A 277 8.14 13.46 -0.69
CA ASN A 277 9.57 13.62 -0.49
C ASN A 277 9.93 14.97 0.15
N ASP A 278 9.32 16.07 -0.32
CA ASP A 278 9.55 17.41 0.25
C ASP A 278 9.05 17.47 1.70
N ILE A 279 7.81 17.09 1.99
CA ILE A 279 7.25 17.23 3.36
C ILE A 279 7.93 16.30 4.36
N ALA A 280 8.33 15.08 3.96
CA ALA A 280 9.05 14.14 4.81
C ALA A 280 10.47 14.66 5.16
N SER A 281 11.14 15.29 4.20
CA SER A 281 12.47 15.86 4.37
C SER A 281 12.41 17.18 5.16
N ARG A 282 11.57 18.11 4.71
CA ARG A 282 11.41 19.46 5.25
C ARG A 282 11.04 19.48 6.73
N TYR A 283 10.06 18.67 7.11
CA TYR A 283 9.55 18.65 8.49
C TYR A 283 10.15 17.52 9.34
N ASN A 284 11.00 16.70 8.72
CA ASN A 284 11.56 15.50 9.33
C ASN A 284 10.49 14.59 9.95
N LYS A 285 9.44 14.29 9.18
CA LYS A 285 8.31 13.45 9.59
C LYS A 285 8.21 12.20 8.71
N GLU A 286 7.59 11.17 9.27
CA GLU A 286 7.04 10.08 8.47
C GLU A 286 5.81 10.58 7.71
N VAL A 287 5.47 9.91 6.62
CA VAL A 287 4.34 10.24 5.75
C VAL A 287 3.51 9.00 5.43
N MET A 288 2.21 9.22 5.23
CA MET A 288 1.24 8.18 4.88
C MET A 288 0.21 8.72 3.89
N VAL A 289 -0.18 7.91 2.91
CA VAL A 289 -1.43 8.16 2.19
C VAL A 289 -2.54 7.52 3.02
N VAL A 290 -3.32 8.33 3.72
CA VAL A 290 -4.36 7.84 4.65
C VAL A 290 -5.72 7.70 4.00
N GLU A 291 -5.86 8.20 2.77
CA GLU A 291 -7.02 7.98 1.92
C GLU A 291 -6.59 7.87 0.45
N VAL A 292 -6.97 6.78 -0.20
CA VAL A 292 -6.91 6.56 -1.66
C VAL A 292 -8.13 5.75 -2.09
N GLY A 293 -8.56 5.91 -3.33
CA GLY A 293 -9.63 5.13 -3.93
C GLY A 293 -9.60 5.24 -5.44
N GLY A 294 -10.25 4.30 -6.12
CA GLY A 294 -10.41 4.30 -7.57
C GLY A 294 -11.83 3.94 -7.98
N ASP A 295 -12.19 4.20 -9.23
CA ASP A 295 -13.53 3.95 -9.76
C ASP A 295 -13.89 2.45 -9.66
N GLU A 296 -15.00 2.15 -8.98
CA GLU A 296 -15.48 0.77 -8.79
C GLU A 296 -15.81 0.07 -10.13
N SER A 297 -16.14 0.86 -11.17
CA SER A 297 -16.43 0.35 -12.51
C SER A 297 -15.17 0.00 -13.31
N ASN A 298 -13.99 0.40 -12.83
CA ASN A 298 -12.70 0.13 -13.48
C ASN A 298 -11.68 -0.49 -12.50
N PRO A 299 -11.90 -1.74 -12.06
CA PRO A 299 -11.06 -2.38 -11.05
C PRO A 299 -9.59 -2.56 -11.46
N ASN A 300 -9.28 -2.61 -12.76
CA ASN A 300 -7.89 -2.66 -13.23
C ASN A 300 -7.18 -1.32 -13.03
N ASP A 301 -7.82 -0.20 -13.33
CA ASP A 301 -7.24 1.12 -13.07
C ASP A 301 -7.11 1.40 -11.57
N SER A 302 -8.11 1.00 -10.79
CA SER A 302 -8.09 1.06 -9.32
C SER A 302 -6.94 0.23 -8.73
N TYR A 303 -6.71 -0.99 -9.23
CA TYR A 303 -5.55 -1.81 -8.85
C TYR A 303 -4.23 -1.03 -9.06
N TRP A 304 -4.03 -0.47 -10.25
CA TRP A 304 -2.77 0.20 -10.55
C TRP A 304 -2.61 1.52 -9.81
N THR A 305 -3.70 2.26 -9.57
CA THR A 305 -3.71 3.44 -8.70
C THR A 305 -3.19 3.09 -7.30
N ILE A 306 -3.70 2.00 -6.71
CA ILE A 306 -3.27 1.53 -5.37
C ILE A 306 -1.81 1.10 -5.41
N ASN A 307 -1.44 0.24 -6.36
CA ASN A 307 -0.09 -0.30 -6.45
C ASN A 307 0.96 0.80 -6.64
N ASP A 308 0.70 1.76 -7.53
CA ASP A 308 1.60 2.89 -7.78
C ASP A 308 1.71 3.83 -6.57
N THR A 309 0.58 4.09 -5.89
CA THR A 309 0.56 4.84 -4.63
C THR A 309 1.42 4.16 -3.56
N ILE A 310 1.29 2.84 -3.38
CA ILE A 310 2.13 2.07 -2.44
C ILE A 310 3.61 2.19 -2.81
N ASN A 311 3.95 2.12 -4.09
CA ASN A 311 5.31 2.23 -4.58
C ASN A 311 5.90 3.62 -4.32
N VAL A 312 5.13 4.67 -4.55
CA VAL A 312 5.52 6.04 -4.24
C VAL A 312 5.74 6.25 -2.74
N VAL A 313 4.83 5.78 -1.89
CA VAL A 313 5.01 5.89 -0.43
C VAL A 313 6.24 5.09 0.03
N LYS A 314 6.41 3.84 -0.42
CA LYS A 314 7.62 3.04 -0.13
C LYS A 314 8.91 3.71 -0.65
N GLY A 315 8.80 4.50 -1.72
CA GLY A 315 9.90 5.23 -2.35
C GLY A 315 10.41 6.42 -1.56
N VAL A 316 9.69 6.89 -0.54
CA VAL A 316 10.10 8.03 0.29
C VAL A 316 11.40 7.70 1.05
N PRO A 317 12.47 8.52 0.92
CA PRO A 317 13.79 8.22 1.48
C PRO A 317 13.79 7.96 2.98
N ASN A 318 14.77 7.14 3.41
CA ASN A 318 15.01 6.76 4.80
C ASN A 318 13.85 5.97 5.43
N GLY A 319 13.00 5.33 4.63
CA GLY A 319 11.87 4.52 5.12
C GLY A 319 10.79 5.36 5.80
N LYS A 320 10.67 6.64 5.43
CA LYS A 320 9.72 7.57 6.04
C LYS A 320 8.29 7.42 5.52
N GLY A 321 8.07 6.78 4.38
CA GLY A 321 6.73 6.43 3.94
C GLY A 321 6.29 5.11 4.55
N ILE A 322 5.25 5.16 5.38
CA ILE A 322 4.94 4.04 6.30
C ILE A 322 3.58 3.37 6.03
N GLY A 323 2.75 3.89 5.12
CA GLY A 323 1.50 3.21 4.80
C GLY A 323 0.60 3.88 3.77
N VAL A 324 -0.32 3.07 3.23
CA VAL A 324 -1.41 3.44 2.33
C VAL A 324 -2.72 2.86 2.86
N PHE A 325 -3.79 3.65 2.90
CA PHE A 325 -5.13 3.23 3.33
C PHE A 325 -6.16 3.47 2.23
N TYR A 326 -6.82 2.42 1.76
CA TYR A 326 -7.97 2.53 0.86
C TYR A 326 -9.18 3.02 1.64
N TRP A 327 -9.92 4.01 1.12
CA TRP A 327 -11.11 4.51 1.78
C TRP A 327 -12.35 3.68 1.40
N GLU A 328 -12.95 3.02 2.39
CA GLU A 328 -14.20 2.27 2.28
C GLU A 328 -14.25 1.23 1.14
N PRO A 329 -13.26 0.31 1.01
CA PRO A 329 -13.24 -0.66 -0.09
C PRO A 329 -14.43 -1.63 -0.06
N GLN A 330 -15.10 -1.81 1.09
CA GLN A 330 -16.21 -2.73 1.26
C GLN A 330 -17.53 -2.25 0.66
N SER A 331 -17.64 -0.98 0.28
CA SER A 331 -18.86 -0.43 -0.29
C SER A 331 -18.93 -0.58 -1.81
N HIS A 332 -20.11 -0.29 -2.35
CA HIS A 332 -20.40 -0.11 -3.77
C HIS A 332 -21.48 0.97 -3.88
N SER A 333 -21.51 1.73 -4.97
CA SER A 333 -22.48 2.83 -5.13
C SER A 333 -23.94 2.39 -5.00
N SER A 334 -24.27 1.15 -5.38
CA SER A 334 -25.65 0.64 -5.34
C SER A 334 -26.22 0.42 -3.92
N VAL A 335 -25.36 0.33 -2.90
CA VAL A 335 -25.78 0.14 -1.51
C VAL A 335 -25.61 1.39 -0.65
N LEU A 336 -25.28 2.53 -1.26
CA LEU A 336 -25.11 3.81 -0.58
C LEU A 336 -26.12 4.84 -1.10
N PRO A 337 -26.73 5.63 -0.21
CA PRO A 337 -27.76 6.59 -0.59
C PRO A 337 -27.26 7.72 -1.51
N ASP A 338 -25.97 8.07 -1.40
CA ASP A 338 -25.31 9.09 -2.21
C ASP A 338 -24.57 8.53 -3.42
N GLY A 339 -24.58 7.20 -3.61
CA GLY A 339 -23.96 6.55 -4.75
C GLY A 339 -22.44 6.72 -4.81
N TYR A 340 -21.74 6.79 -3.67
CA TYR A 340 -20.29 6.92 -3.64
C TYR A 340 -19.60 5.87 -4.54
N PRO A 341 -18.82 6.28 -5.56
CA PRO A 341 -18.40 5.39 -6.64
C PRO A 341 -17.00 4.79 -6.49
N LEU A 342 -16.29 5.05 -5.38
CA LEU A 342 -14.90 4.60 -5.22
C LEU A 342 -14.77 3.42 -4.25
N GLY A 343 -15.84 2.66 -4.04
CA GLY A 343 -15.74 1.36 -3.40
C GLY A 343 -14.83 0.42 -4.20
N ALA A 344 -14.37 -0.66 -3.58
CA ALA A 344 -13.55 -1.67 -4.26
C ALA A 344 -14.29 -3.00 -4.41
N SER A 345 -15.63 -2.96 -4.39
CA SER A 345 -16.49 -4.13 -4.53
C SER A 345 -17.41 -4.00 -5.73
N LYS A 346 -17.99 -5.12 -6.17
CA LYS A 346 -19.03 -5.21 -7.19
C LYS A 346 -20.25 -5.90 -6.59
N GLU A 347 -21.43 -5.52 -7.05
CA GLU A 347 -22.67 -6.22 -6.68
C GLU A 347 -22.86 -7.49 -7.53
N VAL A 348 -22.88 -8.66 -6.88
CA VAL A 348 -23.06 -9.97 -7.54
C VAL A 348 -24.49 -10.50 -7.44
N ALA A 349 -25.26 -10.00 -6.47
CA ALA A 349 -26.70 -10.15 -6.32
C ALA A 349 -27.22 -8.99 -5.46
N THR A 350 -28.54 -8.79 -5.39
CA THR A 350 -29.12 -7.71 -4.57
C THR A 350 -28.58 -7.73 -3.14
N ASN A 351 -27.90 -6.66 -2.73
CA ASN A 351 -27.25 -6.52 -1.42
C ASN A 351 -26.16 -7.57 -1.13
N VAL A 352 -25.58 -8.19 -2.15
CA VAL A 352 -24.45 -9.12 -2.03
C VAL A 352 -23.27 -8.56 -2.81
N LEU A 353 -22.22 -8.17 -2.08
CA LEU A 353 -21.02 -7.58 -2.63
C LEU A 353 -19.88 -8.60 -2.70
N GLN A 354 -18.98 -8.42 -3.65
CA GLN A 354 -17.72 -9.15 -3.75
C GLN A 354 -16.61 -8.15 -4.00
N TYR A 355 -15.50 -8.22 -3.27
CA TYR A 355 -14.34 -7.39 -3.57
C TYR A 355 -13.85 -7.64 -5.01
N THR A 356 -13.39 -6.59 -5.66
CA THR A 356 -12.80 -6.66 -7.00
C THR A 356 -11.30 -6.91 -6.89
N THR A 357 -10.67 -7.21 -8.02
CA THR A 357 -9.21 -7.37 -8.11
C THR A 357 -8.43 -6.10 -7.77
N ALA A 358 -9.08 -4.95 -7.55
CA ALA A 358 -8.41 -3.74 -7.08
C ALA A 358 -7.66 -3.98 -5.75
N ILE A 359 -8.27 -4.71 -4.82
CA ILE A 359 -7.68 -4.93 -3.48
C ILE A 359 -6.48 -5.88 -3.51
N ASP A 360 -6.35 -6.72 -4.54
CA ASP A 360 -5.17 -7.57 -4.73
C ASP A 360 -3.86 -6.76 -4.80
N ALA A 361 -3.91 -5.48 -5.16
CA ALA A 361 -2.75 -4.59 -5.14
C ALA A 361 -2.06 -4.54 -3.76
N PHE A 362 -2.81 -4.67 -2.67
CA PHE A 362 -2.25 -4.72 -1.32
C PHE A 362 -1.56 -6.05 -1.04
N LEU A 363 -2.18 -7.18 -1.40
CA LEU A 363 -1.59 -8.52 -1.26
C LEU A 363 -0.33 -8.63 -2.11
N ASP A 364 -0.41 -8.22 -3.37
CA ASP A 364 0.71 -8.16 -4.28
C ASP A 364 1.78 -7.26 -3.68
N ALA A 365 1.50 -6.04 -3.25
CA ALA A 365 2.49 -5.17 -2.60
C ALA A 365 3.11 -5.75 -1.32
N ALA A 366 2.35 -6.52 -0.53
CA ALA A 366 2.80 -7.18 0.69
C ALA A 366 3.71 -8.39 0.40
N THR A 367 3.49 -9.05 -0.73
CA THR A 367 4.17 -10.30 -1.12
C THR A 367 5.19 -10.11 -2.25
N SER A 368 5.23 -8.94 -2.89
CA SER A 368 5.97 -8.60 -4.13
C SER A 368 7.47 -8.40 -3.96
N GLN A 369 8.11 -9.41 -3.39
CA GLN A 369 9.21 -10.00 -4.13
C GLN A 369 8.62 -10.89 -5.22
N GLY A 370 8.79 -10.55 -6.52
CA GLY A 370 8.49 -11.50 -7.61
C GLY A 370 7.24 -11.29 -8.49
N VAL A 371 6.56 -10.14 -8.47
CA VAL A 371 5.45 -9.88 -9.41
C VAL A 371 5.97 -9.72 -10.84
N ASN A 372 5.51 -10.58 -11.75
CA ASN A 372 5.91 -10.56 -13.15
C ASN A 372 5.31 -9.37 -13.90
N LEU A 373 6.16 -8.45 -14.36
CA LEU A 373 5.80 -7.22 -15.07
C LEU A 373 5.66 -7.40 -16.59
N VAL A 374 5.87 -8.61 -17.10
CA VAL A 374 5.76 -8.94 -18.52
C VAL A 374 4.30 -9.09 -18.92
N ILE A 375 3.90 -8.45 -20.00
CA ILE A 375 2.56 -8.62 -20.60
C ILE A 375 2.57 -9.88 -21.47
N ASN A 376 1.52 -10.70 -21.43
CA ASN A 376 1.43 -11.94 -22.22
C ASN A 376 2.71 -12.82 -22.08
N PRO A 377 3.09 -13.19 -20.85
CA PRO A 377 4.37 -13.86 -20.58
C PRO A 377 4.47 -15.27 -21.17
N GLY A 378 3.33 -15.92 -21.40
CA GLY A 378 3.23 -17.26 -21.98
C GLY A 378 2.78 -17.29 -23.46
N PHE A 379 2.62 -16.13 -24.10
CA PHE A 379 2.15 -16.03 -25.50
C PHE A 379 0.78 -16.66 -25.78
N GLU A 380 -0.08 -16.81 -24.76
CA GLU A 380 -1.38 -17.47 -24.85
C GLU A 380 -2.49 -16.55 -25.38
N THR A 381 -2.34 -15.22 -25.22
CA THR A 381 -3.42 -14.25 -25.40
C THR A 381 -4.07 -14.31 -26.78
N ASP A 382 -3.29 -14.52 -27.84
CA ASP A 382 -3.73 -14.36 -29.22
C ASP A 382 -3.79 -15.68 -30.00
N GLY A 383 -3.43 -16.79 -29.36
CA GLY A 383 -3.16 -18.04 -30.06
C GLY A 383 -2.01 -17.92 -31.06
N ALA A 384 -2.16 -18.46 -32.27
CA ALA A 384 -1.14 -18.39 -33.33
C ALA A 384 -1.22 -17.05 -34.08
N THR A 385 -0.19 -16.22 -33.96
CA THR A 385 -0.13 -14.86 -34.53
C THR A 385 1.31 -14.42 -34.83
N GLN A 386 1.49 -13.40 -35.67
CA GLN A 386 2.77 -12.70 -35.84
C GLN A 386 2.89 -11.45 -34.97
N THR A 387 1.80 -11.04 -34.32
CA THR A 387 1.71 -9.82 -33.50
C THR A 387 1.19 -10.17 -32.10
N PRO A 388 1.98 -10.89 -31.27
CA PRO A 388 1.57 -11.22 -29.92
C PRO A 388 1.32 -9.97 -29.10
N SER A 389 0.16 -9.89 -28.46
CA SER A 389 -0.28 -8.77 -27.64
C SER A 389 0.77 -8.43 -26.58
N GLY A 390 1.13 -7.14 -26.49
CA GLY A 390 2.14 -6.63 -25.57
C GLY A 390 3.59 -6.72 -26.06
N TRP A 391 3.88 -7.44 -27.15
CA TRP A 391 5.23 -7.63 -27.69
C TRP A 391 5.43 -6.88 -29.00
N SER A 392 6.57 -6.20 -29.13
CA SER A 392 7.01 -5.50 -30.34
C SER A 392 8.03 -6.32 -31.11
N THR A 393 8.05 -6.15 -32.43
CA THR A 393 9.00 -6.82 -33.32
C THR A 393 9.88 -5.81 -34.03
N TRP A 394 11.19 -6.04 -34.03
CA TRP A 394 12.12 -5.43 -34.99
C TRP A 394 12.65 -6.52 -35.92
N SER A 395 12.81 -6.23 -37.20
CA SER A 395 13.42 -7.18 -38.15
C SER A 395 14.13 -6.48 -39.31
N ASN A 396 14.99 -7.21 -40.01
CA ASN A 396 15.62 -6.76 -41.26
C ASN A 396 14.77 -7.13 -42.51
N SER A 397 13.48 -6.77 -42.50
CA SER A 397 12.48 -7.19 -43.50
C SER A 397 12.13 -8.70 -43.45
N ASN A 398 12.26 -9.29 -42.27
CA ASN A 398 11.89 -10.67 -41.95
C ASN A 398 10.96 -10.70 -40.72
N ASP A 399 10.01 -9.77 -40.66
CA ASP A 399 9.03 -9.62 -39.57
C ASP A 399 8.22 -10.89 -39.34
N ASN A 400 7.91 -11.63 -40.41
CA ASN A 400 7.26 -12.93 -40.34
C ASN A 400 8.15 -14.10 -39.84
N ALA A 401 9.41 -13.85 -39.45
CA ALA A 401 10.25 -14.84 -38.79
C ALA A 401 9.90 -14.99 -37.30
N ASN A 402 9.20 -14.03 -36.71
CA ASN A 402 8.62 -14.10 -35.36
C ASN A 402 7.14 -14.46 -35.47
N TYR A 403 6.71 -15.48 -34.74
CA TYR A 403 5.31 -15.83 -34.59
C TYR A 403 5.08 -16.69 -33.36
N THR A 404 3.83 -16.76 -32.91
CA THR A 404 3.40 -17.69 -31.89
C THR A 404 2.82 -18.95 -32.52
N GLU A 405 3.08 -20.11 -31.92
CA GLU A 405 2.58 -21.40 -32.40
C GLU A 405 2.39 -22.38 -31.24
N PHE A 406 1.75 -23.51 -31.51
CA PHE A 406 1.52 -24.54 -30.50
C PHE A 406 2.82 -25.20 -30.00
N GLY A 407 2.81 -25.64 -28.75
CA GLY A 407 3.85 -26.44 -28.13
C GLY A 407 4.65 -25.68 -27.07
N GLY A 408 3.95 -24.87 -26.27
CA GLY A 408 4.45 -24.17 -25.08
C GLY A 408 5.19 -25.04 -24.08
N TYR A 409 6.01 -24.38 -23.28
CA TYR A 409 6.49 -24.90 -21.99
C TYR A 409 5.36 -24.86 -20.95
N SER A 410 4.69 -23.72 -20.87
CA SER A 410 3.49 -23.47 -20.06
C SER A 410 2.35 -23.09 -20.98
N GLY A 411 1.19 -23.73 -20.84
CA GLY A 411 0.07 -23.45 -21.73
C GLY A 411 0.21 -24.10 -23.11
N SER A 412 -0.52 -23.56 -24.08
CA SER A 412 -0.65 -24.14 -25.43
C SER A 412 0.33 -23.53 -26.43
N TYR A 413 0.64 -22.25 -26.29
CA TYR A 413 1.38 -21.45 -27.25
C TYR A 413 2.79 -21.10 -26.75
N ARG A 414 3.62 -20.60 -27.67
CA ARG A 414 4.97 -20.09 -27.39
C ARG A 414 5.36 -19.11 -28.46
N LEU A 415 6.37 -18.30 -28.20
CA LEU A 415 7.07 -17.56 -29.23
C LEU A 415 8.05 -18.46 -30.00
N SER A 416 8.11 -18.29 -31.31
CA SER A 416 9.06 -18.93 -32.22
C SER A 416 9.75 -17.88 -33.08
N HIS A 417 11.08 -17.97 -33.18
CA HIS A 417 11.81 -17.35 -34.29
C HIS A 417 12.25 -18.45 -35.26
N TRP A 418 11.81 -18.41 -36.52
CA TRP A 418 12.23 -19.34 -37.58
C TRP A 418 11.90 -18.80 -38.98
N LYS A 419 12.74 -19.13 -39.96
CA LYS A 419 12.45 -18.93 -41.39
C LYS A 419 13.27 -19.88 -42.25
N SER A 420 12.80 -20.18 -43.46
CA SER A 420 13.51 -21.02 -44.45
C SER A 420 14.68 -20.32 -45.14
N THR A 421 14.83 -19.02 -44.93
CA THR A 421 15.95 -18.18 -45.39
C THR A 421 16.66 -17.57 -44.18
N PRO A 422 17.91 -17.07 -44.30
CA PRO A 422 18.56 -16.34 -43.22
C PRO A 422 17.70 -15.15 -42.74
N TYR A 423 17.72 -14.87 -41.43
CA TYR A 423 16.86 -13.84 -40.83
C TYR A 423 17.51 -13.18 -39.62
N GLN A 424 17.14 -11.92 -39.36
CA GLN A 424 17.43 -11.21 -38.12
C GLN A 424 16.13 -10.65 -37.55
N VAL A 425 15.83 -10.96 -36.29
CA VAL A 425 14.60 -10.54 -35.62
C VAL A 425 14.82 -10.33 -34.13
N SER A 426 14.14 -9.32 -33.57
CA SER A 426 13.99 -9.11 -32.14
C SER A 426 12.52 -9.08 -31.76
N THR A 427 12.18 -9.74 -30.66
CA THR A 427 10.85 -9.64 -30.02
C THR A 427 11.02 -9.17 -28.59
N TYR A 428 10.40 -8.05 -28.24
CA TYR A 428 10.72 -7.30 -27.02
C TYR A 428 9.53 -6.54 -26.44
N GLN A 429 9.65 -6.14 -25.17
CA GLN A 429 8.79 -5.13 -24.54
C GLN A 429 9.63 -3.99 -24.01
N ILE A 430 9.04 -2.79 -23.99
CA ILE A 430 9.56 -1.64 -23.27
C ILE A 430 8.62 -1.40 -22.10
N LYS A 431 9.14 -1.47 -20.88
CA LYS A 431 8.41 -1.14 -19.67
C LYS A 431 8.92 0.19 -19.13
N ALA A 432 8.08 1.22 -19.21
CA ALA A 432 8.28 2.50 -18.53
C ALA A 432 7.56 2.50 -17.16
N GLY A 433 7.79 3.53 -16.35
CA GLY A 433 7.20 3.65 -15.01
C GLY A 433 7.75 2.61 -14.01
N LEU A 434 8.94 2.07 -14.26
CA LEU A 434 9.60 1.19 -13.30
C LEU A 434 10.10 2.02 -12.12
N MET A 435 9.94 1.51 -10.91
CA MET A 435 10.70 2.03 -9.78
C MET A 435 12.20 1.76 -9.99
N ASN A 436 13.05 2.69 -9.59
CA ASN A 436 14.47 2.40 -9.47
C ASN A 436 14.69 1.26 -8.47
N GLY A 437 15.63 0.37 -8.78
CA GLY A 437 15.90 -0.81 -7.97
C GLY A 437 16.49 -1.97 -8.78
N THR A 438 16.70 -3.09 -8.10
CA THR A 438 17.28 -4.28 -8.74
C THR A 438 16.17 -5.22 -9.21
N TYR A 439 16.28 -5.71 -10.44
CA TYR A 439 15.33 -6.59 -11.11
C TYR A 439 15.99 -7.90 -11.55
N THR A 440 15.14 -8.87 -11.85
CA THR A 440 15.51 -10.16 -12.45
C THR A 440 14.63 -10.45 -13.67
N MET A 441 15.24 -10.95 -14.74
CA MET A 441 14.54 -11.48 -15.92
C MET A 441 14.75 -13.00 -16.02
N ARG A 442 13.69 -13.76 -16.32
CA ARG A 442 13.76 -15.20 -16.62
C ARG A 442 12.94 -15.54 -17.87
N ALA A 443 13.29 -16.64 -18.55
CA ALA A 443 12.48 -17.22 -19.61
C ALA A 443 12.83 -18.68 -19.82
N TRP A 444 11.88 -19.49 -20.26
CA TRP A 444 12.14 -20.84 -20.74
C TRP A 444 12.43 -20.82 -22.24
N VAL A 445 13.52 -21.46 -22.65
CA VAL A 445 13.96 -21.47 -24.05
C VAL A 445 14.36 -22.86 -24.52
N LYS A 446 14.30 -23.07 -25.83
CA LYS A 446 14.95 -24.17 -26.54
C LYS A 446 15.35 -23.74 -27.94
N SER A 447 16.30 -24.42 -28.55
CA SER A 447 16.85 -23.99 -29.84
C SER A 447 17.57 -25.09 -30.61
N GLY A 448 17.45 -25.02 -31.95
CA GLY A 448 18.19 -25.86 -32.90
C GLY A 448 19.67 -25.48 -33.12
N GLY A 449 20.14 -24.34 -32.62
CA GLY A 449 21.54 -23.91 -32.74
C GLY A 449 21.92 -23.31 -34.10
N GLY A 450 23.23 -23.11 -34.33
CA GLY A 450 23.79 -22.68 -35.63
C GLY A 450 23.70 -21.18 -35.94
N PHE A 451 23.45 -20.33 -34.96
CA PHE A 451 23.28 -18.88 -35.11
C PHE A 451 24.59 -18.13 -35.27
N ASN A 452 24.53 -16.96 -35.90
CA ASN A 452 25.56 -15.94 -35.73
C ASN A 452 25.46 -15.35 -34.32
N THR A 453 24.24 -15.09 -33.84
CA THR A 453 23.96 -14.68 -32.44
C THR A 453 22.53 -15.07 -32.06
N SER A 454 22.32 -15.56 -30.84
CA SER A 454 20.99 -15.70 -30.26
C SER A 454 21.06 -15.48 -28.75
N GLN A 455 20.24 -14.57 -28.22
CA GLN A 455 20.37 -14.11 -26.83
C GLN A 455 19.05 -13.59 -26.25
N MET A 456 18.89 -13.78 -24.95
CA MET A 456 17.95 -13.03 -24.10
C MET A 456 18.68 -11.79 -23.58
N TYR A 457 18.03 -10.63 -23.57
CA TYR A 457 18.67 -9.36 -23.18
C TYR A 457 17.76 -8.44 -22.38
N VAL A 458 18.39 -7.53 -21.62
CA VAL A 458 17.79 -6.36 -20.99
C VAL A 458 18.69 -5.15 -21.20
N LYS A 459 18.15 -4.04 -21.69
CA LYS A 459 18.88 -2.79 -21.96
C LYS A 459 18.01 -1.56 -21.64
N ASN A 460 18.54 -0.37 -21.88
CA ASN A 460 17.84 0.90 -21.68
C ASN A 460 17.31 1.12 -20.25
N PHE A 461 17.93 0.48 -19.25
CA PHE A 461 17.56 0.58 -17.83
C PHE A 461 18.44 1.52 -17.00
N GLY A 462 19.21 2.37 -17.68
CA GLY A 462 20.18 3.30 -17.09
C GLY A 462 21.53 2.68 -16.74
N GLY A 463 21.65 1.34 -16.79
CA GLY A 463 22.91 0.61 -16.75
C GLY A 463 23.37 0.10 -18.13
N THR A 464 24.51 -0.59 -18.14
CA THR A 464 25.01 -1.30 -19.32
C THR A 464 24.10 -2.49 -19.66
N GLU A 465 23.81 -2.70 -20.95
CA GLU A 465 23.05 -3.86 -21.41
C GLU A 465 23.58 -5.17 -20.81
N LYS A 466 22.65 -6.02 -20.40
CA LYS A 466 22.91 -7.37 -19.95
C LYS A 466 22.27 -8.35 -20.91
N ASN A 467 23.01 -9.39 -21.27
CA ASN A 467 22.52 -10.45 -22.13
C ASN A 467 23.07 -11.82 -21.71
N ILE A 468 22.39 -12.87 -22.15
CA ILE A 468 22.80 -14.26 -22.00
C ILE A 468 22.47 -15.00 -23.29
N ALA A 469 23.44 -15.77 -23.81
CA ALA A 469 23.26 -16.55 -25.02
C ALA A 469 22.19 -17.65 -24.83
N ILE A 470 21.35 -17.84 -25.83
CA ILE A 470 20.36 -18.93 -25.84
C ILE A 470 21.08 -20.23 -26.22
N PRO A 471 21.06 -21.27 -25.35
CA PRO A 471 21.77 -22.51 -25.61
C PRO A 471 21.10 -23.36 -26.68
N THR A 472 21.91 -24.10 -27.45
CA THR A 472 21.42 -25.17 -28.33
C THR A 472 20.92 -26.33 -27.48
N THR A 473 19.61 -26.54 -27.47
CA THR A 473 18.97 -27.58 -26.67
C THR A 473 17.58 -27.91 -27.23
N ASN A 474 17.24 -29.20 -27.24
CA ASN A 474 15.91 -29.66 -27.61
C ASN A 474 14.96 -29.77 -26.41
N THR A 475 15.47 -29.56 -25.19
CA THR A 475 14.68 -29.54 -23.95
C THR A 475 14.55 -28.13 -23.42
N TRP A 476 13.35 -27.75 -22.98
CA TRP A 476 13.13 -26.45 -22.33
C TRP A 476 14.11 -26.22 -21.19
N THR A 477 14.82 -25.09 -21.26
CA THR A 477 15.87 -24.69 -20.32
C THR A 477 15.58 -23.27 -19.85
N GLN A 478 15.61 -23.02 -18.54
CA GLN A 478 15.41 -21.68 -18.02
C GLN A 478 16.69 -20.84 -18.09
N LEU A 479 16.59 -19.64 -18.64
CA LEU A 479 17.62 -18.60 -18.57
C LEU A 479 17.28 -17.59 -17.50
N THR A 480 18.30 -16.93 -16.94
CA THR A 480 18.14 -15.90 -15.91
C THR A 480 19.18 -14.81 -16.07
N ILE A 481 18.73 -13.54 -16.08
CA ILE A 481 19.57 -12.36 -15.96
C ILE A 481 19.24 -11.70 -14.63
N ASN A 482 20.20 -11.75 -13.70
CA ASN A 482 20.06 -11.15 -12.37
C ASN A 482 20.70 -9.74 -12.30
N ASN A 483 20.41 -9.05 -11.20
CA ASN A 483 21.05 -7.80 -10.81
C ASN A 483 20.86 -6.68 -11.84
N ILE A 484 19.67 -6.57 -12.44
CA ILE A 484 19.34 -5.51 -13.40
C ILE A 484 19.00 -4.26 -12.60
N ASN A 485 19.97 -3.35 -12.43
CA ASN A 485 19.80 -2.16 -11.60
C ASN A 485 19.15 -1.02 -12.40
N VAL A 486 17.82 -0.96 -12.40
CA VAL A 486 17.04 0.09 -13.05
C VAL A 486 17.29 1.41 -12.33
N THR A 487 17.72 2.42 -13.08
CA THR A 487 18.09 3.75 -12.54
C THR A 487 17.44 4.92 -13.28
N ASN A 488 16.75 4.65 -14.39
CA ASN A 488 16.13 5.65 -15.24
C ASN A 488 14.61 5.42 -15.41
N GLY A 489 14.00 4.63 -14.52
CA GLY A 489 12.57 4.39 -14.53
C GLY A 489 12.00 3.54 -15.68
N GLN A 490 12.84 2.85 -16.45
CA GLN A 490 12.39 2.00 -17.56
C GLN A 490 13.32 0.80 -17.80
N ALA A 491 12.89 -0.15 -18.61
CA ALA A 491 13.74 -1.20 -19.17
C ALA A 491 13.16 -1.71 -20.49
N GLU A 492 14.02 -2.05 -21.44
CA GLU A 492 13.67 -2.84 -22.62
C GLU A 492 14.22 -4.25 -22.44
N PHE A 493 13.39 -5.27 -22.60
CA PHE A 493 13.79 -6.66 -22.46
C PHE A 493 13.19 -7.52 -23.57
N GLY A 494 13.93 -8.55 -23.99
CA GLY A 494 13.49 -9.39 -25.10
C GLY A 494 14.49 -10.42 -25.57
N PHE A 495 14.26 -10.91 -26.79
CA PHE A 495 15.00 -11.97 -27.43
C PHE A 495 15.47 -11.53 -28.80
N TRP A 496 16.76 -11.69 -29.07
CA TRP A 496 17.41 -11.34 -30.34
C TRP A 496 17.94 -12.60 -31.03
N THR A 497 17.71 -12.71 -32.34
CA THR A 497 18.23 -13.80 -33.16
C THR A 497 18.77 -13.27 -34.49
N ASP A 498 20.03 -13.61 -34.78
CA ASP A 498 20.68 -13.54 -36.09
C ASP A 498 21.01 -14.97 -36.55
N ALA A 499 20.23 -15.47 -37.50
CA ALA A 499 20.15 -16.87 -37.85
C ALA A 499 20.45 -17.16 -39.33
N ASN A 500 21.10 -18.29 -39.56
CA ASN A 500 21.10 -18.96 -40.85
C ASN A 500 19.71 -19.54 -41.17
N ALA A 501 19.50 -19.87 -42.45
CA ALA A 501 18.28 -20.54 -42.90
C ALA A 501 17.95 -21.78 -42.07
N ASN A 502 16.67 -21.93 -41.69
CA ASN A 502 16.09 -23.04 -40.95
C ASN A 502 16.47 -23.17 -39.46
N ASN A 503 17.34 -22.33 -38.92
CA ASN A 503 17.60 -22.33 -37.48
C ASN A 503 16.40 -21.73 -36.73
N TRP A 504 16.18 -22.18 -35.50
CA TRP A 504 15.03 -21.75 -34.70
C TRP A 504 15.36 -21.59 -33.22
N ILE A 505 14.67 -20.64 -32.58
CA ILE A 505 14.48 -20.62 -31.12
C ILE A 505 12.99 -20.72 -30.80
N ASN A 506 12.67 -21.31 -29.66
CA ASN A 506 11.38 -21.16 -29.03
C ASN A 506 11.55 -20.61 -27.63
N VAL A 507 10.61 -19.75 -27.23
CA VAL A 507 10.62 -19.01 -25.97
C VAL A 507 9.24 -19.06 -25.36
N ASP A 508 9.17 -19.27 -24.05
CA ASP A 508 7.93 -19.27 -23.32
C ASP A 508 8.15 -18.90 -21.84
N TYR A 509 7.07 -18.57 -21.13
CA TYR A 509 7.01 -18.23 -19.72
C TYR A 509 8.09 -17.22 -19.30
N VAL A 510 7.95 -16.01 -19.84
CA VAL A 510 8.89 -14.90 -19.63
C VAL A 510 8.52 -14.13 -18.38
N GLU A 511 9.51 -13.80 -17.57
CA GLU A 511 9.36 -13.07 -16.33
C GLU A 511 10.31 -11.87 -16.27
N PHE A 512 9.82 -10.75 -15.75
CA PHE A 512 10.62 -9.58 -15.42
C PHE A 512 10.04 -8.94 -14.17
N TYR A 513 10.76 -8.98 -13.04
CA TYR A 513 10.22 -8.56 -11.74
C TYR A 513 11.27 -7.88 -10.89
N LYS A 514 10.81 -7.04 -9.94
CA LYS A 514 11.67 -6.39 -8.96
C LYS A 514 12.04 -7.40 -7.86
N ASN A 515 13.31 -7.39 -7.45
CA ASN A 515 13.86 -8.28 -6.42
C ASN A 515 13.46 -7.89 -5.01
#